data_AF-A0A7X9CLF8-F1
#
_entry.id   AF-A0A7X9CLF8-F1
#
_cell.length_a   1.000
_cell.length_b   1.000
_cell.length_c   1.000
_cell.angle_alpha   90.00
_cell.angle_beta   90.00
_cell.angle_gamma   90.00
#
_symmetry.space_group_name_H-M   'P 1'
#
loop_
_entity.id
_entity.type
_entity.pdbx_description
1 polymer ?
#
loop_
_entity_poly.entity_id
_entity_poly.type
_entity_poly.pdbx_seq_one_letter_code
_entity_poly.pdbx_strand_id
1 'polypeptide(L)' 'MNNIIHLIAKKVKRKIEESVIKVFEGDLNLDNIVDSVGEMVNVFLDIYVDLCYNKCNLIKT' A
#
# COMPACT_ATOMS: atom_id res chain seq x y z
N MET A 1 3.21 9.43 12.19
CA MET A 1 3.77 9.31 10.83
C MET A 1 4.68 8.11 10.68
N ASN A 2 5.78 7.95 11.45
CA ASN A 2 6.66 6.78 11.32
C ASN A 2 5.94 5.43 11.48
N ASN A 3 4.93 5.33 12.35
CA ASN A 3 4.22 4.06 12.57
C ASN A 3 3.35 3.63 11.37
N ILE A 4 2.74 4.58 10.64
CA ILE A 4 1.84 4.27 9.51
C ILE A 4 2.63 3.78 8.30
N ILE A 5 3.72 4.46 7.94
CA ILE A 5 4.59 4.05 6.83
C ILE A 5 5.16 2.65 7.10
N HIS A 6 5.53 2.38 8.36
CA HIS A 6 6.05 1.07 8.75
C HIS A 6 4.98 -0.04 8.68
N LEU A 7 3.73 0.26 9.04
CA LEU A 7 2.60 -0.65 8.88
C LEU A 7 2.29 -0.93 7.41
N ILE A 8 2.33 0.09 6.54
CA ILE A 8 2.14 -0.06 5.10
C ILE A 8 3.25 -0.93 4.51
N ALA A 9 4.51 -0.65 4.84
CA ALA A 9 5.66 -1.43 4.38
C ALA A 9 5.56 -2.91 4.78
N LYS A 10 5.15 -3.21 6.02
CA LYS A 10 4.89 -4.59 6.47
C LYS A 10 3.78 -5.26 5.66
N LYS A 11 2.70 -4.54 5.37
CA LYS A 11 1.56 -5.07 4.62
C LYS A 11 1.94 -5.33 3.15
N VAL A 12 2.68 -4.42 2.52
CA VAL A 12 3.19 -4.58 1.14
C VAL A 12 4.12 -5.77 1.07
N LYS A 13 5.09 -5.87 1.99
CA LYS A 13 6.02 -7.00 2.05
C LYS A 13 5.29 -8.35 2.12
N ARG A 14 4.33 -8.48 3.05
CA ARG A 14 3.53 -9.71 3.18
C ARG A 14 2.76 -10.05 1.91
N LYS A 15 2.14 -9.06 1.27
CA LYS A 15 1.42 -9.24 -0.01
C LYS A 15 2.34 -9.75 -1.11
N ILE A 16 3.56 -9.22 -1.20
CA ILE A 16 4.57 -9.69 -2.16
C ILE A 16 4.96 -11.14 -1.85
N GLU A 17 5.29 -11.46 -0.59
CA GLU A 17 5.68 -12.81 -0.17
C GLU A 17 4.59 -13.85 -0.51
N GLU A 18 3.33 -13.56 -0.19
CA GLU A 18 2.18 -14.43 -0.51
C GLU A 18 1.94 -14.57 -2.01
N SER A 19 2.20 -13.52 -2.80
CA SER A 19 1.93 -13.53 -4.24
C SER A 19 3.07 -14.16 -5.05
N VAL A 20 4.31 -14.01 -4.61
CA VAL A 20 5.49 -14.62 -5.25
C VAL A 20 5.45 -16.15 -5.19
N ILE A 21 4.93 -16.72 -4.09
CA ILE A 21 4.69 -18.17 -3.99
C ILE A 21 3.79 -18.64 -5.13
N LYS A 22 2.68 -17.91 -5.39
CA LYS A 22 1.75 -18.22 -6.48
C LYS A 22 2.37 -18.08 -7.86
N VAL A 23 3.35 -17.20 -8.03
CA VAL A 23 4.12 -17.11 -9.29
C VAL A 23 4.96 -18.38 -9.49
N PHE A 24 5.61 -18.87 -8.44
CA PHE A 24 6.36 -20.13 -8.53
C PHE A 24 5.47 -21.36 -8.74
N GLU A 25 4.23 -21.32 -8.24
CA GLU A 25 3.21 -22.35 -8.47
C GLU A 25 2.60 -22.28 -9.89
N GLY A 26 2.86 -21.20 -10.65
CA GLY A 26 2.33 -20.98 -12.00
C GLY A 26 0.92 -20.37 -12.05
N ASP A 27 0.36 -20.03 -10.89
CA ASP A 27 -0.99 -19.47 -10.75
C ASP A 27 -1.05 -17.95 -11.00
N LEU A 28 0.11 -17.27 -10.99
CA LEU A 28 0.20 -15.83 -11.17
C LEU A 28 1.40 -15.44 -12.03
N ASN A 29 1.32 -14.29 -12.71
CA ASN A 29 2.48 -13.64 -13.31
C ASN A 29 3.01 -12.53 -12.38
N LEU A 30 4.30 -12.24 -12.47
CA LEU A 30 4.96 -11.17 -11.71
C LEU A 30 4.32 -9.80 -12.00
N ASP A 31 3.89 -9.54 -13.24
CA ASP A 31 3.21 -8.30 -13.61
C ASP A 31 1.94 -8.06 -12.76
N ASN A 32 1.16 -9.12 -12.53
CA ASN A 32 -0.04 -9.05 -11.68
C ASN A 32 0.30 -8.67 -10.22
N ILE A 33 1.50 -9.04 -9.74
CA ILE A 33 1.98 -8.63 -8.40
C ILE A 33 2.29 -7.14 -8.41
N VAL A 34 3.02 -6.67 -9.42
CA VAL A 34 3.42 -5.26 -9.55
C VAL A 34 2.19 -4.37 -9.58
N ASP A 35 1.20 -4.72 -10.40
CA ASP A 35 -0.06 -3.96 -10.51
C ASP A 35 -0.81 -3.96 -9.17
N SER A 36 -1.01 -5.13 -8.55
CA SER A 36 -1.75 -5.24 -7.29
C SER A 36 -1.08 -4.49 -6.13
N VAL A 37 0.25 -4.50 -6.06
CA VAL A 37 1.01 -3.74 -5.07
C VAL A 37 0.93 -2.24 -5.35
N GLY A 38 1.03 -1.85 -6.62
CA GLY A 38 0.87 -0.46 -7.07
C GLY A 38 -0.46 0.13 -6.65
N GLU A 39 -1.57 -0.56 -6.96
CA GLU A 39 -2.91 -0.16 -6.54
C GLU A 39 -3.02 -0.02 -5.02
N MET A 40 -2.50 -1.01 -4.27
CA MET A 40 -2.56 -0.98 -2.81
C MET A 40 -1.84 0.23 -2.23
N VAL A 41 -0.64 0.55 -2.72
CA VAL A 41 0.12 1.73 -2.28
C VAL A 41 -0.59 3.02 -2.67
N ASN A 42 -1.20 3.07 -3.86
CA ASN A 42 -1.91 4.26 -4.32
C ASN A 42 -3.11 4.61 -3.43
N VAL A 43 -3.91 3.60 -3.03
CA VAL A 43 -5.00 3.79 -2.06
C VAL A 43 -4.50 4.36 -0.73
N PHE A 44 -3.33 3.90 -0.25
CA PHE A 44 -2.76 4.46 0.97
C PHE A 44 -2.31 5.92 0.82
N LEU A 45 -1.78 6.28 -0.35
CA LEU A 45 -1.39 7.66 -0.65
C LEU A 45 -2.61 8.58 -0.67
N ASP A 46 -3.69 8.16 -1.31
CA ASP A 46 -4.95 8.93 -1.36
C ASP A 46 -5.48 9.20 0.05
N ILE A 47 -5.58 8.14 0.89
CA ILE A 47 -6.01 8.27 2.29
C ILE A 47 -5.07 9.20 3.07
N TYR A 48 -3.75 9.11 2.82
CA TYR A 48 -2.78 9.95 3.52
C TYR A 48 -2.93 11.43 3.15
N VAL A 49 -3.12 11.72 1.86
CA VAL A 49 -3.35 13.08 1.36
C VAL A 49 -4.64 13.66 1.95
N ASP A 50 -5.72 12.88 1.97
CA ASP A 50 -7.01 13.30 2.56
C ASP A 50 -6.89 13.60 4.06
N LEU A 51 -6.20 12.73 4.82
CA LEU A 51 -5.94 12.93 6.24
C LEU A 51 -5.11 14.20 6.49
N CYS A 52 -4.10 14.45 5.67
CA CYS A 52 -3.28 15.66 5.74
C CYS A 52 -4.11 16.91 5.44
N TYR A 53 -4.95 16.88 4.40
CA TYR A 53 -5.80 18.00 4.02
C TYR A 53 -6.83 18.34 5.09
N ASN A 54 -7.54 17.33 5.60
CA ASN A 54 -8.53 17.51 6.66
C ASN A 54 -7.89 18.03 7.96
N LYS A 55 -6.72 17.52 8.33
CA LYS A 55 -5.97 18.02 9.48
C LYS A 55 -5.55 19.48 9.31
N CYS A 56 -5.11 19.88 8.12
CA CYS A 56 -4.79 21.29 7.83
C CYS A 56 -6.00 22.22 7.98
N ASN A 57 -7.21 21.78 7.61
CA ASN A 57 -8.42 22.58 7.77
C ASN A 57 -8.83 22.73 9.24
N LEU A 58 -8.73 21.67 10.05
CA LEU A 58 -9.02 21.73 11.49
C LEU A 58 -8.10 22.67 12.27
N ILE A 59 -6.84 22.84 11.85
CA ILE A 59 -5.88 23.74 12.53
C ILE A 59 -6.12 25.22 12.16
N LYS A 60 -6.81 25.49 11.05
CA LYS A 60 -7.13 26.84 10.58
C LYS A 60 -8.43 27.41 11.17
N THR A 61 -9.18 26.61 11.94
CA THR A 61 -10.46 27.00 12.55
C THR A 61 -10.26 27.20 14.04
#